data_AF-A0AAP2HML6-F1
#
_entry.id   AF-A0AAP2HML6-F1
#
_cell.length_a   1.000
_cell.length_b   1.000
_cell.length_c   1.000
_cell.angle_alpha   90.00
_cell.angle_beta   90.00
_cell.angle_gamma   90.00
#
_symmetry.space_group_name_H-M   'P 1'
#
loop_
_entity.id
_entity.type
_entity.pdbx_description
1 polymer ?
#
loop_
_entity_poly.entity_id
_entity_poly.type
_entity_poly.pdbx_seq_one_letter_code
_entity_poly.pdbx_strand_id
1 'polypeptide(L)'
;MRYTIEQASDIGGVIRAARKAQQLRQDDAAGSVGVSESFMVKAERGADTVQWGKVFQILQGLGVQVVVDLPDVSGELLERQSARAAQRAEIRARRAAERLLLRADAAAPASDRRAGERTTDARVLAA
;
A
#
# COMPACT_ATOMS: atom_id res chain seq x y z
N MET A 1 0.47 -8.57 -25.31
CA MET A 1 -0.57 -7.78 -26.02
C MET A 1 -0.59 -6.37 -25.41
N ARG A 2 -1.00 -5.35 -26.16
CA ARG A 2 -1.28 -4.00 -25.63
C ARG A 2 -2.78 -3.74 -25.70
N TYR A 3 -3.33 -3.07 -24.71
CA TYR A 3 -4.75 -2.69 -24.64
C TYR A 3 -4.82 -1.22 -24.24
N THR A 4 -5.57 -0.43 -25.00
CA THR A 4 -5.75 1.00 -24.74
C THR A 4 -6.88 1.18 -23.74
N ILE A 5 -6.64 2.01 -22.72
CA ILE A 5 -7.62 2.41 -21.72
C ILE A 5 -8.08 3.83 -22.07
N GLU A 6 -9.38 4.02 -22.26
CA GLU A 6 -9.97 5.32 -22.59
C GLU A 6 -10.55 6.00 -21.36
N GLN A 7 -11.07 5.20 -20.42
CA GLN A 7 -11.68 5.68 -19.18
C GLN A 7 -11.26 4.85 -17.96
N ALA A 8 -11.33 5.45 -16.77
CA ALA A 8 -10.85 4.82 -15.55
C ALA A 8 -11.51 3.45 -15.27
N SER A 9 -12.75 3.23 -15.69
CA SER A 9 -13.46 1.96 -15.51
C SER A 9 -12.84 0.80 -16.30
N ASP A 10 -12.16 1.05 -17.42
CA ASP A 10 -11.61 0.01 -18.28
C ASP A 10 -10.51 -0.78 -17.58
N ILE A 11 -9.84 -0.16 -16.59
CA ILE A 11 -8.84 -0.82 -15.76
C ILE A 11 -9.40 -2.05 -15.05
N GLY A 12 -10.70 -2.04 -14.71
CA GLY A 12 -11.35 -3.18 -14.07
C GLY A 12 -11.38 -4.42 -14.97
N GLY A 13 -11.61 -4.20 -16.28
CA GLY A 13 -11.52 -5.24 -17.30
C GLY A 13 -10.11 -5.80 -17.41
N VAL A 14 -9.09 -4.94 -17.41
CA VAL A 14 -7.67 -5.35 -17.46
C VAL A 14 -7.29 -6.20 -16.25
N ILE A 15 -7.65 -5.76 -15.04
CA ILE A 15 -7.40 -6.51 -13.79
C ILE A 15 -8.08 -7.88 -13.85
N ARG A 16 -9.36 -7.91 -14.23
CA ARG A 16 -10.14 -9.15 -14.30
C ARG A 16 -9.56 -10.12 -15.32
N ALA A 17 -9.17 -9.64 -16.50
CA ALA A 17 -8.56 -10.44 -17.55
C ALA A 17 -7.21 -11.03 -17.09
N ALA A 18 -6.34 -10.20 -16.49
CA ALA A 18 -5.04 -10.64 -15.97
C ALA A 18 -5.20 -11.72 -14.89
N ARG A 19 -6.12 -11.51 -13.94
CA ARG A 19 -6.40 -12.52 -12.91
C ARG A 19 -6.92 -13.82 -13.52
N LYS A 20 -7.86 -13.74 -14.47
CA LYS A 20 -8.46 -14.93 -15.10
C LYS A 20 -7.46 -15.69 -15.97
N ALA A 21 -6.51 -15.01 -16.60
CA ALA A 21 -5.40 -15.65 -17.31
C ALA A 21 -4.52 -16.51 -16.38
N GLN A 22 -4.43 -16.14 -15.11
CA GLN A 22 -3.72 -16.89 -14.07
C GLN A 22 -4.61 -17.87 -13.30
N GLN A 23 -5.89 -18.02 -13.69
CA GLN A 23 -6.86 -18.93 -13.06
C GLN A 23 -7.11 -18.68 -11.55
N LEU A 24 -6.80 -17.48 -11.05
CA LEU A 24 -6.97 -17.13 -9.63
C LEU A 24 -8.43 -16.76 -9.30
N ARG A 25 -8.89 -17.12 -8.10
CA ARG A 25 -10.13 -16.56 -7.52
C ARG A 25 -9.87 -15.14 -6.99
N GLN A 26 -10.93 -14.39 -6.71
CA GLN A 26 -10.80 -12.98 -6.31
C GLN A 26 -10.16 -12.82 -4.94
N ASP A 27 -10.53 -13.66 -3.99
CA ASP A 27 -9.94 -13.76 -2.65
C ASP A 27 -8.47 -14.21 -2.71
N ASP A 28 -8.15 -15.22 -3.52
CA ASP A 28 -6.77 -15.68 -3.70
C ASP A 28 -5.86 -14.55 -4.24
N ALA A 29 -6.32 -13.86 -5.29
CA ALA A 29 -5.60 -12.74 -5.87
C ALA A 29 -5.55 -11.52 -4.93
N ALA A 30 -6.60 -11.26 -4.17
CA ALA A 30 -6.62 -10.16 -3.21
C ALA A 30 -5.61 -10.41 -2.07
N GLY A 31 -5.59 -11.63 -1.54
CA GLY A 31 -4.65 -12.07 -0.52
C GLY A 31 -3.21 -11.98 -0.99
N SER A 32 -2.91 -12.44 -2.21
CA SER A 32 -1.54 -12.44 -2.74
C SER A 32 -0.97 -11.04 -2.96
N VAL A 33 -1.80 -10.08 -3.39
CA VAL A 33 -1.35 -8.70 -3.64
C VAL A 33 -1.48 -7.81 -2.41
N GLY A 34 -2.10 -8.26 -1.32
CA GLY A 34 -2.23 -7.49 -0.08
C GLY A 34 -3.35 -6.45 -0.09
N VAL A 35 -4.49 -6.77 -0.69
CA VAL A 35 -5.72 -5.95 -0.66
C VAL A 35 -6.90 -6.77 -0.12
N SER A 36 -8.00 -6.12 0.26
CA SER A 36 -9.21 -6.86 0.65
C SER A 36 -9.96 -7.39 -0.57
N GLU A 37 -10.68 -8.50 -0.41
CA GLU A 37 -11.55 -9.05 -1.46
C GLU A 37 -12.58 -8.01 -1.92
N SER A 38 -13.22 -7.28 -0.99
CA SER A 38 -14.16 -6.22 -1.35
C SER A 38 -13.52 -5.10 -2.17
N PHE A 39 -12.23 -4.82 -1.96
CA PHE A 39 -11.50 -3.88 -2.80
C PHE A 39 -11.24 -4.47 -4.19
N MET A 40 -10.80 -5.73 -4.28
CA MET A 40 -10.62 -6.44 -5.56
C MET A 40 -11.91 -6.43 -6.39
N VAL A 41 -13.07 -6.70 -5.76
CA VAL A 41 -14.38 -6.66 -6.43
C VAL A 41 -14.70 -5.26 -6.97
N LYS A 42 -14.44 -4.20 -6.19
CA LYS A 42 -14.66 -2.82 -6.65
C LYS A 42 -13.73 -2.44 -7.79
N ALA A 43 -12.46 -2.84 -7.70
CA ALA A 43 -11.46 -2.58 -8.73
C ALA A 43 -11.83 -3.27 -10.05
N GLU A 44 -12.20 -4.55 -10.04
CA GLU A 44 -12.63 -5.27 -11.25
C GLU A 44 -13.91 -4.72 -11.87
N ARG A 45 -14.78 -4.09 -11.08
CA ARG A 45 -15.98 -3.41 -11.58
C ARG A 45 -15.69 -2.04 -12.17
N GLY A 46 -14.45 -1.55 -12.08
CA GLY A 46 -14.07 -0.23 -12.58
C GLY A 46 -14.63 0.92 -11.76
N ALA A 47 -14.82 0.74 -10.45
CA ALA A 47 -15.29 1.81 -9.57
C ALA A 47 -14.30 3.00 -9.59
N ASP A 48 -14.81 4.20 -9.81
CA ASP A 48 -14.05 5.47 -9.87
C ASP A 48 -13.45 5.90 -8.52
N THR A 49 -14.04 5.46 -7.42
CA THR A 49 -13.64 5.77 -6.04
C THR A 49 -12.53 4.89 -5.48
N VAL A 50 -11.94 4.00 -6.30
CA VAL A 50 -10.85 3.15 -5.82
C VAL A 50 -9.57 3.94 -5.61
N GLN A 51 -8.85 3.61 -4.55
CA GLN A 51 -7.56 4.22 -4.28
C GLN A 51 -6.55 3.82 -5.35
N TRP A 52 -6.12 4.79 -6.16
CA TRP A 52 -5.15 4.63 -7.26
C TRP A 52 -3.91 3.80 -6.87
N GLY A 53 -3.31 4.06 -5.71
CA GLY A 53 -2.14 3.31 -5.26
C GLY A 53 -2.38 1.81 -5.12
N LYS A 54 -3.57 1.40 -4.65
CA LYS A 54 -3.94 -0.02 -4.54
C LYS A 54 -4.25 -0.65 -5.89
N VAL A 55 -4.75 0.13 -6.86
CA VAL A 55 -4.91 -0.34 -8.24
C VAL A 55 -3.54 -0.71 -8.83
N PHE A 56 -2.54 0.16 -8.68
CA PHE A 56 -1.18 -0.14 -9.14
C PHE A 56 -0.54 -1.32 -8.42
N GLN A 57 -0.80 -1.47 -7.12
CA GLN A 57 -0.41 -2.64 -6.35
C GLN A 57 -1.00 -3.94 -6.93
N ILE A 58 -2.29 -3.95 -7.29
CA ILE A 58 -2.93 -5.10 -7.94
C ILE A 58 -2.31 -5.37 -9.32
N LEU A 59 -2.16 -4.34 -10.16
CA LEU A 59 -1.59 -4.49 -11.50
C LEU A 59 -0.18 -5.08 -11.43
N GLN A 60 0.67 -4.55 -10.56
CA GLN A 60 2.02 -5.07 -10.34
C GLN A 60 2.00 -6.52 -9.83
N GLY A 61 1.13 -6.83 -8.86
CA GLY A 61 1.00 -8.17 -8.30
C GLY A 61 0.47 -9.21 -9.30
N LEU A 62 -0.32 -8.78 -10.29
CA LEU A 62 -0.79 -9.60 -11.39
C LEU A 62 0.15 -9.58 -12.61
N GLY A 63 1.32 -8.92 -12.51
CA GLY A 63 2.29 -8.85 -13.61
C GLY A 63 1.85 -7.99 -14.79
N VAL A 64 0.89 -7.09 -14.61
CA VAL A 64 0.42 -6.15 -15.62
C VAL A 64 1.33 -4.92 -15.65
N GLN A 65 1.93 -4.65 -16.80
CA GLN A 65 2.73 -3.46 -17.03
C GLN A 65 1.86 -2.32 -17.55
N VAL A 66 2.06 -1.12 -17.01
CA VAL A 66 1.41 0.11 -17.48
C VAL A 66 2.43 0.87 -18.32
N VAL A 67 2.14 1.01 -19.61
CA VAL A 67 2.92 1.81 -20.56
C VAL A 67 2.07 2.99 -20.99
N VAL A 68 2.65 4.19 -20.99
CA VAL A 68 1.97 5.42 -21.37
C VAL A 68 2.64 6.01 -22.59
N ASP A 69 1.83 6.36 -23.59
CA ASP A 69 2.28 7.11 -24.76
C ASP A 69 2.15 8.59 -24.44
N LEU A 70 3.28 9.31 -24.44
CA LEU A 70 3.30 10.75 -24.23
C LEU A 70 3.35 11.48 -25.58
N PRO A 71 2.72 12.66 -25.70
CA PRO A 71 2.99 13.58 -26.81
C PRO A 71 4.45 14.05 -26.76
N ASP A 72 4.91 14.80 -27.77
CA ASP A 72 6.31 15.26 -27.90
C ASP A 72 6.79 16.04 -26.67
N VAL A 73 7.38 15.30 -25.73
CA VAL A 73 7.86 15.76 -24.43
C VAL A 73 9.32 15.32 -24.33
N SER A 74 10.21 16.26 -24.02
CA SER A 74 11.63 15.93 -23.88
C SER A 74 11.86 14.97 -22.72
N GLY A 75 12.76 14.01 -22.92
CA GLY A 75 13.15 13.04 -21.87
C GLY A 75 13.62 13.74 -20.59
N GLU A 76 14.41 14.82 -20.73
CA GLU A 76 14.89 15.62 -19.60
C GLU A 76 13.76 16.25 -18.77
N LEU A 77 12.69 16.72 -19.44
CA LEU A 77 11.53 17.27 -18.74
C LEU A 77 10.82 16.15 -17.95
N LEU A 78 10.60 15.01 -18.58
CA LEU A 78 9.93 13.86 -17.94
C LEU A 78 10.72 13.35 -16.72
N GLU A 79 12.03 13.18 -16.86
CA GLU A 79 12.91 12.74 -15.76
C GLU A 79 12.83 13.69 -14.57
N ARG A 80 12.94 15.00 -14.83
CA ARG A 80 12.89 16.02 -13.78
C ARG A 80 11.55 16.05 -13.05
N GLN A 81 10.44 15.96 -13.78
CA GLN A 81 9.10 15.94 -13.17
C GLN A 81 8.87 14.65 -12.37
N SER A 82 9.35 13.52 -12.90
CA SER A 82 9.25 12.22 -12.23
C SER A 82 10.07 12.18 -10.95
N ALA A 83 11.32 12.68 -10.96
CA ALA A 83 12.17 12.76 -9.78
C ALA A 83 11.52 13.61 -8.67
N ARG A 84 10.95 14.77 -9.02
CA ARG A 84 10.22 15.63 -8.07
C ARG A 84 8.96 14.95 -7.53
N ALA A 85 8.22 14.20 -8.36
CA ALA A 85 7.05 13.46 -7.91
C ALA A 85 7.44 12.33 -6.94
N ALA A 86 8.51 11.58 -7.25
CA ALA A 86 9.04 10.51 -6.42
C ALA A 86 9.50 11.04 -5.04
N GLN A 87 10.29 12.11 -5.01
CA GLN A 87 10.74 12.73 -3.75
C GLN A 87 9.54 13.15 -2.87
N ARG A 88 8.51 13.77 -3.47
CA ARG A 88 7.29 14.15 -2.73
C ARG A 88 6.49 12.96 -2.24
N ALA A 89 6.46 11.85 -2.99
CA ALA A 89 5.81 10.62 -2.57
C ALA A 89 6.56 9.98 -1.39
N GLU A 90 7.88 9.93 -1.45
CA GLU A 90 8.74 9.42 -0.38
C GLU A 90 8.58 10.21 0.92
N ILE A 91 8.61 11.55 0.85
CA ILE A 91 8.37 12.41 2.02
C ILE A 91 7.00 12.14 2.64
N ARG A 92 5.95 11.96 1.81
CA ARG A 92 4.60 11.64 2.30
C ARG A 92 4.55 10.25 2.96
N ALA A 93 5.19 9.25 2.35
CA ALA A 93 5.27 7.89 2.89
C ALA A 93 5.99 7.87 4.23
N ARG A 94 7.14 8.54 4.34
CA ARG A 94 7.90 8.68 5.60
C ARG A 94 7.06 9.28 6.72
N ARG A 95 6.38 10.40 6.44
CA ARG A 95 5.49 11.06 7.41
C ARG A 95 4.27 10.22 7.79
N ALA A 96 3.77 9.38 6.89
CA ALA A 96 2.67 8.47 7.19
C ALA A 96 3.14 7.33 8.12
N ALA A 97 4.31 6.75 7.84
CA ALA A 97 4.93 5.72 8.67
C ALA A 97 5.27 6.24 10.08
N GLU A 98 5.89 7.41 10.19
CA GLU A 98 6.19 8.06 11.47
C GLU A 98 4.93 8.28 12.31
N ARG A 99 3.85 8.78 11.68
CA ARG A 99 2.55 8.94 12.36
C ARG A 99 1.95 7.62 12.82
N LEU A 100 2.17 6.53 12.09
CA LEU A 100 1.68 5.20 12.49
C LEU A 100 2.45 4.68 13.70
N LEU A 101 3.79 4.86 13.73
CA LEU A 101 4.64 4.48 14.85
C LEU A 101 4.25 5.24 16.13
N LEU A 102 4.11 6.57 16.05
CA LEU A 102 3.67 7.40 17.17
C LEU A 102 2.31 6.97 17.73
N ARG A 103 1.39 6.53 16.86
CA ARG A 103 0.08 6.00 17.28
C ARG A 103 0.19 4.63 17.96
N ALA A 104 1.09 3.76 17.49
CA ALA A 104 1.34 2.46 18.08
C ALA A 104 1.96 2.61 19.48
N ASP A 105 2.96 3.49 19.64
CA ASP A 105 3.61 3.77 20.92
C ASP A 105 2.63 4.34 21.96
N ALA A 106 1.73 5.23 21.53
CA ALA A 106 0.69 5.78 22.39
C ALA A 106 -0.37 4.75 22.82
N ALA A 107 -0.54 3.67 22.05
CA ALA A 107 -1.50 2.59 22.34
C ALA A 107 -0.90 1.47 23.22
N ALA A 108 0.41 1.49 23.51
CA ALA A 108 1.05 0.51 24.38
C ALA A 108 0.56 0.66 25.85
N PRO A 109 0.09 -0.41 26.51
CA PRO A 109 -0.48 -0.32 27.85
C PRO A 109 0.57 0.08 28.89
N ALA A 110 0.19 0.98 29.81
CA ALA A 110 1.06 1.51 30.88
C ALA A 110 1.49 0.47 31.93
N SER A 111 1.07 -0.80 31.81
CA SER A 111 1.30 -1.86 32.80
C SER A 111 2.75 -2.35 32.87
N ASP A 112 3.58 -2.10 31.86
CA ASP A 112 4.94 -2.64 31.79
C ASP A 112 6.01 -1.76 32.48
N ARG A 113 5.66 -0.54 32.91
CA ARG A 113 6.62 0.40 33.52
C ARG A 113 6.85 0.22 35.02
N ARG A 114 6.12 -0.68 35.70
CA ARG A 114 6.18 -0.87 37.18
C ARG A 114 6.91 -2.15 37.65
N ALA A 115 7.55 -2.90 36.77
CA ALA A 115 8.23 -4.14 37.15
C ALA A 115 9.71 -3.98 37.55
N GLY A 116 10.33 -2.81 37.32
CA GLY A 116 11.78 -2.61 37.48
C GLY A 116 12.28 -2.08 38.82
N GLU A 117 11.42 -1.63 39.75
CA GLU A 117 11.85 -0.82 40.91
C GLU A 117 11.71 -1.49 42.29
N ARG A 118 11.50 -2.81 42.38
CA ARG A 118 11.38 -3.50 43.69
C ARG A 118 12.41 -4.59 43.88
N THR A 119 13.68 -4.21 44.03
CA THR A 119 14.71 -5.14 44.55
C THR A 119 15.79 -4.42 45.36
N THR A 120 15.39 -3.61 46.33
CA THR A 120 16.27 -3.19 47.44
C THR A 120 15.39 -2.89 48.64
N ASP A 121 15.02 -3.92 49.40
CA ASP A 121 14.74 -3.81 50.85
C ASP A 121 14.51 -5.21 51.41
N ALA A 122 15.61 -5.95 51.57
CA ALA A 122 15.65 -7.17 52.37
C ALA A 122 16.71 -6.99 53.46
N ARG A 123 16.49 -6.02 54.35
CA ARG A 123 17.10 -5.97 55.67
C ARG A 123 16.08 -5.45 56.66
N VAL A 124 16.15 -5.99 57.87
CA VAL A 124 15.36 -5.67 59.07
C VAL A 124 14.10 -6.51 59.22
N LEU A 125 14.24 -7.66 59.89
CA LEU A 125 13.62 -7.87 61.20
C LEU A 125 14.16 -9.16 61.83
N ALA A 126 15.03 -8.96 62.82
CA ALA A 126 15.29 -9.91 63.89
C ALA A 126 14.25 -9.67 65.00
N ALA A 127 13.66 -10.74 65.52
CA ALA A 127 13.17 -10.92 66.89
C ALA A 127 12.74 -12.37 67.07
#